data_AF-A0A8J8NUR5-F1
#
_entry.id   AF-A0A8J8NUR5-F1
#
_cell.length_a   1.000
_cell.length_b   1.000
_cell.length_c   1.000
_cell.angle_alpha   90.00
_cell.angle_beta   90.00
_cell.angle_gamma   90.00
#
_symmetry.space_group_name_H-M   'P 1'
#
loop_
_entity.id
_entity.type
_entity.pdbx_description
1 polymer ?
#
loop_
_entity_poly.entity_id
_entity_poly.type
_entity_poly.pdbx_seq_one_letter_code
_entity_poly.pdbx_strand_id
1 'polypeptide(L)'
;MEDLYQAMAFQAAPDCFKGDRSDKFRHRNGSEVPWSWAKDFHGPHIILSNNYKTAHGCHYDWEKIVGNVTWRSGTHKFEIQIELNMLASSNTWQIIVGVAQQPVNLQSHLGSSPKEWGMMCLSGQKVNKNQPEEYTSGSRRGDVIGVIVDLNTGRLEFTRNGASLGIAYENVKGPISPCISLLKGQKITLINTMVKPVPVQNQLQVMIPGRNV
;
A
#
# COMPACT_ATOMS: atom_id res chain seq x y z
N MET A 1 -26.07 -13.79 -1.73
CA MET A 1 -26.57 -13.40 -3.06
C MET A 1 -26.39 -11.90 -3.32
N GLU A 2 -26.31 -11.07 -2.27
CA GLU A 2 -25.92 -9.64 -2.35
C GLU A 2 -24.45 -9.40 -2.78
N ASP A 3 -23.51 -10.26 -2.37
CA ASP A 3 -22.09 -10.10 -2.71
C ASP A 3 -21.75 -10.31 -4.20
N LEU A 4 -22.63 -10.97 -4.96
CA LEU A 4 -22.44 -11.18 -6.40
C LEU A 4 -22.80 -9.91 -7.20
N TYR A 5 -23.70 -9.06 -6.68
CA TYR A 5 -24.14 -7.83 -7.34
C TYR A 5 -23.13 -6.68 -7.20
N GLN A 6 -22.37 -6.62 -6.10
CA GLN A 6 -21.27 -5.65 -5.96
C GLN A 6 -20.09 -5.98 -6.87
N ALA A 7 -19.77 -7.26 -7.09
CA ALA A 7 -18.67 -7.66 -7.96
C ALA A 7 -19.00 -7.47 -9.46
N MET A 8 -20.25 -7.71 -9.88
CA MET A 8 -20.67 -7.52 -11.28
C MET A 8 -20.78 -6.05 -11.70
N ALA A 9 -21.01 -5.13 -10.76
CA ALA A 9 -21.02 -3.69 -11.04
C ALA A 9 -19.63 -3.13 -11.41
N PHE A 10 -18.54 -3.85 -11.13
CA PHE A 10 -17.17 -3.42 -11.46
C PHE A 10 -16.66 -3.89 -12.83
N GLN A 11 -17.33 -4.82 -13.50
CA GLN A 11 -16.86 -5.40 -14.77
C GLN A 11 -17.56 -4.89 -16.03
N ALA A 12 -18.63 -4.10 -15.90
CA ALA A 12 -19.24 -3.41 -17.03
C ALA A 12 -19.13 -1.90 -16.79
N ALA A 13 -18.06 -1.27 -17.29
CA ALA A 13 -18.14 0.16 -17.58
C ALA A 13 -19.20 0.31 -18.70
N PRO A 14 -20.33 1.00 -18.46
CA PRO A 14 -21.33 1.22 -19.50
C PRO A 14 -20.69 1.87 -20.73
N ASP A 15 -21.16 1.52 -21.93
CA ASP A 15 -20.60 2.02 -23.20
C ASP A 15 -20.60 3.55 -23.33
N CYS A 16 -21.34 4.28 -22.48
CA CYS A 16 -21.32 5.73 -22.41
C CYS A 16 -19.98 6.34 -21.98
N PHE A 17 -19.04 5.55 -21.43
CA PHE A 17 -17.72 6.03 -21.01
C PHE A 17 -16.65 5.93 -22.11
N LYS A 18 -16.94 5.31 -23.27
CA LYS A 18 -15.96 5.17 -24.36
C LYS A 18 -15.63 6.51 -25.05
N GLY A 19 -16.46 7.54 -24.88
CA GLY A 19 -16.29 8.86 -25.49
C GLY A 19 -15.85 9.97 -24.51
N ASP A 20 -15.85 9.72 -23.20
CA ASP A 20 -15.54 10.73 -22.20
C ASP A 20 -14.02 10.82 -21.97
N ARG A 21 -13.40 11.88 -22.52
CA ARG A 21 -11.98 12.22 -22.27
C ARG A 21 -11.79 13.15 -21.07
N SER A 22 -12.85 13.49 -20.34
CA SER A 22 -12.74 14.42 -19.22
C SER A 22 -11.99 13.77 -18.06
N ASP A 23 -10.99 14.46 -17.52
CA ASP A 23 -10.15 13.99 -16.41
C ASP A 23 -10.90 13.87 -15.07
N LYS A 24 -12.23 14.05 -15.07
CA LYS A 24 -13.11 14.08 -13.90
C LYS A 24 -13.11 12.77 -13.10
N PHE A 25 -12.76 11.64 -13.72
CA PHE A 25 -12.61 10.34 -13.04
C PHE A 25 -11.17 9.97 -12.69
N ARG A 26 -10.17 10.72 -13.18
CA ARG A 26 -8.74 10.38 -13.01
C ARG A 26 -8.12 10.95 -11.73
N HIS A 27 -8.84 11.82 -11.02
CA HIS A 27 -8.37 12.46 -9.79
C HIS A 27 -9.02 11.86 -8.54
N ARG A 28 -9.28 10.55 -8.52
CA ARG A 28 -9.51 9.88 -7.24
C ARG A 28 -8.16 9.71 -6.56
N ASN A 29 -7.94 10.39 -5.44
CA ASN A 29 -6.87 10.06 -4.50
C ASN A 29 -7.10 8.60 -4.07
N GLY A 30 -6.44 7.66 -4.72
CA GLY A 30 -6.91 6.28 -4.85
C GLY A 30 -6.56 5.36 -3.69
N SER A 31 -6.57 5.88 -2.46
CA SER A 31 -6.54 5.06 -1.24
C SER A 31 -7.95 4.77 -0.68
N GLU A 32 -9.00 5.35 -1.25
CA GLU A 32 -10.32 5.39 -0.60
C GLU A 32 -11.16 4.11 -0.73
N VAL A 33 -10.75 3.13 -1.54
CA VAL A 33 -11.45 1.84 -1.61
C VAL A 33 -10.82 0.86 -0.62
N PRO A 34 -11.60 0.29 0.31
CA PRO A 34 -11.11 -0.77 1.20
C PRO A 34 -10.55 -1.94 0.40
N TRP A 35 -9.36 -2.40 0.80
CA TRP A 35 -8.67 -3.54 0.18
C TRP A 35 -7.98 -4.38 1.26
N SER A 36 -7.54 -5.59 0.90
CA SER A 36 -6.86 -6.52 1.79
C SER A 36 -5.75 -7.26 1.03
N TRP A 37 -4.97 -8.08 1.72
CA TRP A 37 -4.06 -8.98 1.02
C TRP A 37 -4.86 -9.96 0.16
N ALA A 38 -4.34 -10.26 -1.04
CA ALA A 38 -4.99 -11.13 -1.99
C ALA A 38 -4.95 -12.58 -1.49
N LYS A 39 -6.11 -13.24 -1.41
CA LYS A 39 -6.25 -14.62 -0.93
C LYS A 39 -5.47 -15.63 -1.78
N ASP A 40 -5.42 -15.41 -3.10
CA ASP A 40 -4.87 -16.39 -4.04
C ASP A 40 -3.58 -15.91 -4.71
N PHE A 41 -2.99 -14.80 -4.24
CA PHE A 41 -1.80 -14.20 -4.85
C PHE A 41 -0.72 -13.89 -3.80
N HIS A 42 -0.17 -14.98 -3.27
CA HIS A 42 0.88 -14.97 -2.24
C HIS A 42 1.73 -16.23 -2.24
N GLY A 43 2.88 -16.18 -1.58
CA GLY A 43 3.74 -17.34 -1.42
C GLY A 43 3.02 -18.48 -0.68
N PRO A 44 3.30 -19.74 -1.04
CA PRO A 44 2.51 -20.89 -0.61
C PRO A 44 2.46 -21.12 0.91
N HIS A 45 3.37 -20.55 1.68
CA HIS A 45 3.44 -20.70 3.14
C HIS A 45 3.09 -19.42 3.90
N ILE A 46 2.63 -18.38 3.22
CA ILE A 46 2.06 -17.22 3.90
C ILE A 46 0.67 -17.59 4.41
N ILE A 47 0.49 -17.46 5.73
CA ILE A 47 -0.81 -17.68 6.37
C ILE A 47 -1.50 -16.33 6.56
N LEU A 48 -2.69 -16.20 5.97
CA LEU A 48 -3.54 -15.02 6.12
C LEU A 48 -4.56 -15.22 7.26
N SER A 49 -4.80 -14.15 8.01
CA SER A 49 -5.81 -14.09 9.07
C SER A 49 -6.43 -12.69 9.15
N ASN A 50 -7.37 -12.48 10.09
CA ASN A 50 -8.02 -11.19 10.31
C ASN A 50 -8.65 -10.63 9.02
N ASN A 51 -9.50 -11.44 8.37
CA ASN A 51 -10.11 -11.10 7.08
C ASN A 51 -9.08 -10.66 6.03
N TYR A 52 -8.00 -11.45 5.90
CA TYR A 52 -6.89 -11.20 4.98
C TYR A 52 -6.14 -9.88 5.21
N LYS A 53 -6.20 -9.30 6.41
CA LYS A 53 -5.43 -8.10 6.78
C LYS A 53 -4.09 -8.43 7.43
N THR A 54 -3.98 -9.61 8.03
CA THR A 54 -2.76 -10.05 8.71
C THR A 54 -2.11 -11.16 7.90
N ALA A 55 -0.81 -11.03 7.65
CA ALA A 55 0.01 -12.04 6.97
C ALA A 55 1.14 -12.51 7.88
N HIS A 56 1.36 -13.83 7.92
CA HIS A 56 2.41 -14.47 8.73
C HIS A 56 3.30 -15.33 7.82
N GLY A 57 4.59 -14.99 7.77
CA GLY A 57 5.59 -15.76 7.03
C GLY A 57 5.95 -17.03 7.79
N CYS A 58 5.84 -18.19 7.13
CA CYS A 58 6.10 -19.49 7.75
C CYS A 58 7.23 -20.29 7.06
N HIS A 59 7.90 -19.71 6.06
CA HIS A 59 8.94 -20.38 5.28
C HIS A 59 10.34 -19.79 5.52
N TYR A 60 11.38 -20.62 5.42
CA TYR A 60 12.77 -20.20 5.65
C TYR A 60 13.33 -19.32 4.53
N ASP A 61 12.81 -19.50 3.31
CA ASP A 61 13.09 -18.60 2.18
C ASP A 61 11.99 -17.55 1.99
N TRP A 62 12.33 -16.53 1.21
CA TRP A 62 11.46 -15.39 0.95
C TRP A 62 10.18 -15.74 0.22
N GLU A 63 9.08 -15.23 0.76
CA GLU A 63 7.78 -15.25 0.10
C GLU A 63 7.14 -13.87 0.11
N LYS A 64 6.36 -13.57 -0.94
CA LYS A 64 5.62 -12.31 -1.09
C LYS A 64 4.13 -12.48 -0.86
N ILE A 65 3.52 -11.44 -0.31
CA ILE A 65 2.08 -11.22 -0.29
C ILE A 65 1.78 -9.91 -1.04
N VAL A 66 0.77 -9.93 -1.91
CA VAL A 66 0.38 -8.79 -2.74
C VAL A 66 -1.05 -8.36 -2.38
N GLY A 67 -1.33 -7.06 -2.40
CA GLY A 67 -2.68 -6.53 -2.18
C GLY A 67 -3.64 -6.92 -3.32
N ASN A 68 -4.93 -7.06 -3.02
CA ASN A 68 -5.97 -7.32 -4.02
C ASN A 68 -6.41 -6.06 -4.80
N VAL A 69 -5.54 -5.06 -4.88
CA VAL A 69 -5.78 -3.78 -5.55
C VAL A 69 -4.62 -3.45 -6.47
N THR A 70 -4.92 -2.81 -7.60
CA THR A 70 -3.90 -2.28 -8.53
C THR A 70 -4.16 -0.81 -8.79
N TRP A 71 -3.15 0.01 -8.54
CA TRP A 71 -3.16 1.44 -8.71
C TRP A 71 -2.54 1.84 -10.04
N ARG A 72 -3.20 2.77 -10.76
CA ARG A 72 -2.83 3.15 -12.13
C ARG A 72 -2.46 4.63 -12.27
N SER A 73 -3.00 5.49 -11.42
CA SER A 73 -2.78 6.94 -11.42
C SER A 73 -3.20 7.53 -10.08
N GLY A 74 -2.67 8.71 -9.72
CA GLY A 74 -2.99 9.37 -8.46
C GLY A 74 -2.02 9.03 -7.33
N THR A 75 -2.34 9.56 -6.15
CA THR A 75 -1.59 9.29 -4.91
C THR A 75 -2.32 8.26 -4.07
N HIS A 76 -1.58 7.26 -3.61
CA HIS A 76 -2.08 6.13 -2.84
C HIS A 76 -1.26 5.93 -1.58
N LYS A 77 -1.91 5.51 -0.50
CA LYS A 77 -1.26 5.24 0.77
C LYS A 77 -1.76 3.92 1.34
N PHE A 78 -0.88 3.20 2.02
CA PHE A 78 -1.29 2.15 2.95
C PHE A 78 -0.37 2.10 4.16
N GLU A 79 -0.86 1.57 5.27
CA GLU A 79 -0.11 1.44 6.51
C GLU A 79 -0.18 0.01 7.02
N ILE A 80 0.94 -0.49 7.51
CA ILE A 80 1.04 -1.78 8.18
C ILE A 80 1.65 -1.61 9.55
N GLN A 81 1.14 -2.34 10.53
CA GLN A 81 1.87 -2.57 11.77
C GLN A 81 2.80 -3.78 11.58
N ILE A 82 4.07 -3.63 11.92
CA ILE A 82 5.05 -4.73 11.84
C ILE A 82 5.19 -5.45 13.19
N GLU A 83 5.12 -6.77 13.18
CA GLU A 83 5.45 -7.64 14.30
C GLU A 83 6.82 -8.29 14.01
N LEU A 84 7.85 -7.47 14.06
CA LEU A 84 9.22 -7.87 13.75
C LEU A 84 9.79 -8.79 14.82
N ASN A 85 10.22 -9.99 14.42
CA ASN A 85 10.86 -10.97 15.28
C ASN A 85 12.34 -11.12 14.91
N MET A 86 13.22 -10.37 15.59
CA MET A 86 14.67 -10.36 15.30
C MET A 86 15.34 -11.72 15.54
N LEU A 87 14.72 -12.61 16.31
CA LEU A 87 15.28 -13.92 16.66
C LEU A 87 14.81 -15.03 15.70
N ALA A 88 13.89 -14.75 14.78
CA ALA A 88 13.31 -15.77 13.90
C ALA A 88 14.24 -16.23 12.77
N SER A 89 15.19 -15.38 12.38
CA SER A 89 16.15 -15.64 11.30
C SER A 89 17.44 -14.86 11.52
N SER A 90 18.58 -15.38 11.06
CA SER A 90 19.85 -14.65 10.98
C SER A 90 19.90 -13.65 9.81
N ASN A 91 18.94 -13.72 8.88
CA ASN A 91 18.85 -12.78 7.77
C ASN A 91 18.39 -11.40 8.28
N THR A 92 19.21 -10.38 8.07
CA THR A 92 18.99 -9.03 8.61
C THR A 92 17.94 -8.21 7.86
N TRP A 93 17.32 -8.75 6.80
CA TRP A 93 16.31 -8.02 6.04
C TRP A 93 14.90 -8.27 6.61
N GLN A 94 14.61 -9.49 7.08
CA GLN A 94 13.39 -9.97 7.79
C GLN A 94 12.03 -9.66 7.11
N ILE A 95 11.64 -8.39 7.05
CA ILE A 95 10.41 -7.87 6.44
C ILE A 95 10.82 -6.79 5.44
N ILE A 96 10.33 -6.90 4.20
CA ILE A 96 10.51 -5.87 3.19
C ILE A 96 9.14 -5.37 2.75
N VAL A 97 8.90 -4.06 2.89
CA VAL A 97 7.61 -3.42 2.59
C VAL A 97 7.73 -2.52 1.37
N GLY A 98 6.73 -2.50 0.49
CA GLY A 98 6.69 -1.56 -0.62
C GLY A 98 5.64 -1.90 -1.68
N VAL A 99 6.01 -1.79 -2.95
CA VAL A 99 5.10 -1.98 -4.09
C VAL A 99 5.78 -2.75 -5.22
N ALA A 100 4.97 -3.41 -6.05
CA ALA A 100 5.45 -4.17 -7.20
C ALA A 100 4.54 -4.00 -8.43
N GLN A 101 5.12 -4.03 -9.62
CA GLN A 101 4.38 -4.24 -10.86
C GLN A 101 4.24 -5.74 -11.15
N GLN A 102 3.17 -6.09 -11.86
CA GLN A 102 2.98 -7.45 -12.37
C GLN A 102 3.88 -7.74 -13.59
N PRO A 103 4.28 -9.01 -13.80
CA PRO A 103 4.10 -10.16 -12.90
C PRO A 103 5.06 -10.12 -11.71
N VAL A 104 4.61 -10.62 -10.56
CA VAL A 104 5.42 -10.74 -9.33
C VAL A 104 5.86 -12.19 -9.12
N ASN A 105 7.16 -12.43 -8.94
CA ASN A 105 7.65 -13.73 -8.48
C ASN A 105 7.42 -13.85 -6.97
N LEU A 106 6.51 -14.75 -6.56
CA LEU A 106 6.06 -14.88 -5.17
C LEU A 106 7.06 -15.58 -4.25
N GLN A 107 8.08 -16.25 -4.78
CA GLN A 107 9.10 -16.99 -4.01
C GLN A 107 10.48 -16.33 -4.13
N SER A 108 10.50 -15.00 -4.07
CA SER A 108 11.72 -14.19 -3.93
C SER A 108 11.46 -13.01 -2.99
N HIS A 109 12.48 -12.23 -2.68
CA HIS A 109 12.32 -11.02 -1.87
C HIS A 109 11.86 -9.83 -2.72
N LEU A 110 11.13 -8.90 -2.10
CA LEU A 110 10.70 -7.65 -2.71
C LEU A 110 11.91 -6.76 -2.96
N GLY A 111 12.01 -6.23 -4.18
CA GLY A 111 13.18 -5.48 -4.63
C GLY A 111 14.15 -6.33 -5.42
N SER A 112 13.85 -7.62 -5.66
CA SER A 112 14.67 -8.52 -6.48
C SER A 112 14.62 -8.19 -7.99
N SER A 113 13.67 -7.36 -8.41
CA SER A 113 13.41 -6.97 -9.80
C SER A 113 13.44 -5.44 -9.96
N PRO A 114 13.75 -4.90 -11.15
CA PRO A 114 13.55 -3.49 -11.48
C PRO A 114 12.13 -2.97 -11.25
N LYS A 115 11.14 -3.88 -11.26
CA LYS A 115 9.71 -3.58 -11.14
C LYS A 115 9.19 -3.65 -9.70
N GLU A 116 10.10 -3.73 -8.73
CA GLU A 116 9.80 -3.92 -7.32
C GLU A 116 10.59 -2.92 -6.48
N TRP A 117 9.92 -2.16 -5.62
CA TRP A 117 10.54 -1.13 -4.78
C TRP A 117 10.18 -1.42 -3.33
N GLY A 118 11.18 -1.60 -2.46
CA GLY A 118 10.95 -2.03 -1.09
C GLY A 118 11.92 -1.43 -0.08
N MET A 119 11.49 -1.31 1.16
CA MET A 119 12.32 -0.94 2.30
C MET A 119 12.43 -2.11 3.27
N MET A 120 13.64 -2.46 3.66
CA MET A 120 13.92 -3.45 4.69
C MET A 120 13.59 -2.85 6.06
N CYS A 121 12.63 -3.42 6.78
CA CYS A 121 12.17 -2.83 8.04
C CYS A 121 13.24 -2.88 9.12
N LEU A 122 14.07 -3.93 9.18
CA LEU A 122 15.06 -4.07 10.25
C LEU A 122 16.24 -3.10 10.09
N SER A 123 16.80 -2.97 8.88
CA SER A 123 17.96 -2.09 8.63
C SER A 123 17.57 -0.65 8.28
N GLY A 124 16.40 -0.43 7.69
CA GLY A 124 15.99 0.87 7.14
C GLY A 124 16.54 1.15 5.74
N GLN A 125 17.28 0.22 5.16
CA GLN A 125 17.77 0.33 3.78
C GLN A 125 16.63 0.14 2.78
N LYS A 126 16.71 0.84 1.64
CA LYS A 126 15.83 0.63 0.49
C LYS A 126 16.48 -0.37 -0.48
N VAL A 127 15.68 -1.07 -1.28
CA VAL A 127 16.16 -2.11 -2.23
C VAL A 127 15.37 -2.11 -3.53
N ASN A 128 16.08 -2.12 -4.66
CA ASN A 128 15.55 -2.31 -6.01
C ASN A 128 16.63 -3.03 -6.84
N LYS A 129 16.25 -3.97 -7.72
CA LYS A 129 17.21 -4.76 -8.55
C LYS A 129 18.27 -5.53 -7.74
N ASN A 130 17.92 -6.05 -6.56
CA ASN A 130 18.85 -6.66 -5.60
C ASN A 130 19.99 -5.73 -5.15
N GLN A 131 19.81 -4.41 -5.20
CA GLN A 131 20.79 -3.43 -4.74
C GLN A 131 20.24 -2.70 -3.50
N PRO A 132 20.71 -3.05 -2.29
CA PRO A 132 20.49 -2.28 -1.07
C PRO A 132 21.16 -0.91 -1.13
N GLU A 133 20.46 0.12 -0.69
CA GLU A 133 20.96 1.48 -0.54
C GLU A 133 20.57 2.06 0.81
N GLU A 134 21.44 2.89 1.39
CA GLU A 134 21.13 3.66 2.60
C GLU A 134 19.92 4.58 2.36
N TYR A 135 19.05 4.67 3.37
CA TYR A 135 17.83 5.49 3.27
C TYR A 135 17.42 6.05 4.63
N THR A 136 17.21 5.19 5.63
CA THR A 136 16.81 5.61 6.97
C THR A 136 17.34 4.63 8.02
N SER A 137 17.09 4.92 9.30
CA SER A 137 17.40 4.00 10.40
C SER A 137 16.42 2.81 10.43
N GLY A 138 16.80 1.73 11.11
CA GLY A 138 15.93 0.56 11.29
C GLY A 138 14.62 0.86 12.05
N SER A 139 13.60 0.05 11.78
CA SER A 139 12.31 0.03 12.50
C SER A 139 12.32 -1.06 13.58
N ARG A 140 11.40 -0.96 14.53
CA ARG A 140 11.24 -1.94 15.61
C ARG A 140 9.87 -2.59 15.60
N ARG A 141 9.75 -3.70 16.33
CA ARG A 141 8.47 -4.37 16.58
C ARG A 141 7.43 -3.36 17.09
N GLY A 142 6.25 -3.39 16.48
CA GLY A 142 5.12 -2.54 16.82
C GLY A 142 5.04 -1.24 16.03
N ASP A 143 6.09 -0.83 15.32
CA ASP A 143 6.05 0.37 14.48
C ASP A 143 5.00 0.24 13.37
N VAL A 144 4.39 1.37 13.01
CA VAL A 144 3.51 1.49 11.86
C VAL A 144 4.31 2.04 10.69
N ILE A 145 4.44 1.25 9.63
CA ILE A 145 5.12 1.66 8.40
C ILE A 145 4.07 2.04 7.36
N GLY A 146 4.11 3.29 6.91
CA GLY A 146 3.33 3.76 5.78
C GLY A 146 4.12 3.69 4.48
N VAL A 147 3.41 3.41 3.39
CA VAL A 147 3.92 3.52 2.02
C VAL A 147 3.03 4.51 1.29
N ILE A 148 3.63 5.55 0.74
CA ILE A 148 2.93 6.57 -0.04
C ILE A 148 3.55 6.56 -1.44
N VAL A 149 2.71 6.40 -2.45
CA VAL A 149 3.12 6.42 -3.85
C VAL A 149 2.27 7.39 -4.63
N ASP A 150 2.94 8.38 -5.22
CA ASP A 150 2.35 9.32 -6.15
C ASP A 150 2.73 8.89 -7.58
N LEU A 151 1.77 8.28 -8.28
CA LEU A 151 1.95 7.80 -9.65
C LEU A 151 1.88 8.93 -10.69
N ASN A 152 1.49 10.15 -10.30
CA ASN A 152 1.52 11.31 -11.18
C ASN A 152 2.95 11.86 -11.27
N THR A 153 3.67 11.92 -10.15
CA THR A 153 5.07 12.39 -10.10
C THR A 153 6.08 11.24 -10.15
N GLY A 154 5.64 10.01 -9.96
CA GLY A 154 6.49 8.82 -9.90
C GLY A 154 7.34 8.74 -8.63
N ARG A 155 6.89 9.38 -7.54
CA ARG A 155 7.59 9.40 -6.26
C ARG A 155 7.01 8.35 -5.31
N LEU A 156 7.90 7.67 -4.59
CA LEU A 156 7.54 6.78 -3.49
C LEU A 156 8.30 7.19 -2.23
N GLU A 157 7.57 7.34 -1.13
CA GLU A 157 8.14 7.54 0.20
C GLU A 157 7.58 6.54 1.22
N PHE A 158 8.34 6.34 2.29
CA PHE A 158 7.91 5.58 3.45
C PHE A 158 7.69 6.51 4.63
N THR A 159 6.78 6.12 5.52
CA THR A 159 6.59 6.79 6.81
C THR A 159 6.78 5.80 7.95
N ARG A 160 7.19 6.28 9.13
CA ARG A 160 7.21 5.52 10.37
C ARG A 160 6.42 6.26 11.42
N ASN A 161 5.39 5.61 11.97
CA ASN A 161 4.50 6.18 12.98
C ASN A 161 3.95 7.56 12.56
N GLY A 162 3.60 7.69 11.27
CA GLY A 162 3.09 8.91 10.66
C GLY A 162 4.14 9.93 10.20
N ALA A 163 5.40 9.81 10.61
CA ALA A 163 6.48 10.73 10.18
C ALA A 163 7.11 10.25 8.86
N SER A 164 7.28 11.17 7.89
CA SER A 164 7.97 10.85 6.62
C SER A 164 9.44 10.51 6.86
N LEU A 165 9.93 9.54 6.10
CA LEU A 165 11.34 9.14 6.06
C LEU A 165 12.05 9.71 4.82
N GLY A 166 11.40 10.62 4.08
CA GLY A 166 11.90 11.22 2.84
C GLY A 166 11.58 10.40 1.58
N ILE A 167 11.85 10.95 0.40
CA ILE A 167 11.62 10.25 -0.87
C ILE A 167 12.62 9.09 -1.01
N ALA A 168 12.10 7.87 -1.15
CA ALA A 168 12.91 6.66 -1.32
C ALA A 168 13.23 6.40 -2.80
N TYR A 169 12.24 6.58 -3.67
CA TYR A 169 12.36 6.32 -5.10
C TYR A 169 11.70 7.40 -5.95
N GLU A 170 12.30 7.61 -7.11
CA GLU A 170 11.76 8.40 -8.20
C GLU A 170 11.53 7.51 -9.43
N ASN A 171 10.76 8.02 -10.40
CA ASN A 171 10.43 7.32 -11.64
C ASN A 171 9.68 5.99 -11.45
N VAL A 172 8.94 5.83 -10.34
CA VAL A 172 8.02 4.70 -10.13
C VAL A 172 6.83 4.84 -11.06
N LYS A 173 6.56 3.83 -11.90
CA LYS A 173 5.47 3.86 -12.89
C LYS A 173 4.40 2.83 -12.56
N GLY A 174 3.15 3.20 -12.76
CA GLY A 174 2.02 2.28 -12.68
C GLY A 174 1.94 1.35 -13.91
N PRO A 175 1.12 0.29 -13.85
CA PRO A 175 0.30 -0.13 -12.72
C PRO A 175 1.13 -0.80 -11.61
N ILE A 176 0.82 -0.52 -10.34
CA ILE A 176 1.50 -1.11 -9.17
C ILE A 176 0.48 -1.63 -8.15
N SER A 177 0.90 -2.59 -7.34
CA SER A 177 0.13 -3.12 -6.21
C SER A 177 0.97 -3.08 -4.93
N PRO A 178 0.35 -2.92 -3.75
CA PRO A 178 1.02 -3.14 -2.46
C PRO A 178 1.66 -4.52 -2.42
N CYS A 179 2.91 -4.62 -1.95
CA CYS A 179 3.62 -5.88 -1.88
C CYS A 179 4.51 -5.92 -0.64
N ILE A 180 4.59 -7.07 0.02
CA ILE A 180 5.46 -7.30 1.18
C ILE A 180 6.16 -8.64 1.01
N SER A 181 7.42 -8.71 1.38
CA SER A 181 8.14 -9.98 1.57
C SER A 181 8.35 -10.30 3.03
N LEU A 182 8.15 -11.57 3.39
CA LEU A 182 8.28 -12.08 4.74
C LEU A 182 9.18 -13.33 4.76
N LEU A 183 9.97 -13.45 5.81
CA LEU A 183 10.60 -14.71 6.24
C LEU A 183 9.80 -15.36 7.37
N LYS A 184 10.17 -16.59 7.71
CA LYS A 184 9.64 -17.35 8.86
C LYS A 184 9.59 -16.49 10.12
N GLY A 185 8.46 -16.53 10.81
CA GLY A 185 8.26 -15.89 12.11
C GLY A 185 8.02 -14.38 12.05
N GLN A 186 7.98 -13.79 10.86
CA GLN A 186 7.61 -12.40 10.66
C GLN A 186 6.11 -12.26 10.41
N LYS A 187 5.52 -11.20 10.96
CA LYS A 187 4.09 -10.92 10.82
C LYS A 187 3.85 -9.44 10.56
N ILE A 188 2.85 -9.14 9.74
CA ILE A 188 2.38 -7.79 9.46
C ILE A 188 0.86 -7.73 9.54
N THR A 189 0.31 -6.56 9.85
CA THR A 189 -1.14 -6.31 9.84
C THR A 189 -1.45 -5.00 9.13
N LEU A 190 -2.29 -5.06 8.09
CA LEU A 190 -2.80 -3.89 7.37
C LEU A 190 -3.74 -3.07 8.27
N ILE A 191 -3.48 -1.77 8.38
CA ILE A 191 -4.27 -0.82 9.16
C ILE A 191 -5.25 -0.09 8.24
N ASN A 192 -6.54 -0.12 8.57
CA ASN A 192 -7.53 0.72 7.91
C ASN A 192 -7.49 2.13 8.51
N THR A 193 -6.86 3.09 7.84
CA THR A 193 -7.09 4.51 8.12
C THR A 193 -8.33 4.98 7.38
N MET A 194 -9.52 4.61 7.89
CA MET A 194 -10.72 5.36 7.52
C MET A 194 -10.67 6.68 8.29
N VAL A 195 -10.22 7.77 7.66
CA VAL A 195 -10.51 9.10 8.18
C VAL A 195 -12.03 9.26 8.01
N LYS A 196 -12.78 9.29 9.12
CA LYS A 196 -14.19 9.67 9.07
C LYS A 196 -14.27 11.03 8.36
N PRO A 197 -15.12 11.20 7.32
CA PRO A 197 -15.38 12.51 6.77
C PRO A 197 -15.79 13.44 7.92
N VAL A 198 -15.04 14.52 8.14
CA VAL A 198 -15.51 15.60 9.00
C VAL A 198 -16.77 16.14 8.31
N PRO A 199 -17.95 16.11 8.95
CA PRO A 199 -19.14 16.69 8.35
C PRO A 199 -18.84 18.16 8.06
N VAL A 200 -18.91 18.56 6.79
CA VAL A 200 -18.95 19.98 6.42
C VAL A 200 -20.25 20.52 7.02
N GLN A 201 -20.16 21.26 8.12
CA GLN A 201 -21.27 22.10 8.57
C GLN A 201 -21.46 23.20 7.54
N ASN A 202 -22.27 22.92 6.52
CA ASN A 202 -22.89 23.97 5.72
C ASN A 202 -23.90 24.69 6.61
N GLN A 203 -23.64 25.94 6.98
CA GLN A 203 -24.62 27.01 6.76
C GLN A 203 -23.91 28.32 6.42
N LEU A 204 -23.99 28.64 5.13
CA LEU A 204 -24.09 30.01 4.65
C LEU A 204 -25.22 30.71 5.40
N GLN A 205 -24.90 31.80 6.11
CA GLN A 205 -25.75 32.97 6.12
C GLN A 205 -24.88 34.19 5.81
N VAL A 206 -24.82 34.53 4.52
CA VAL A 206 -24.58 35.91 4.10
C VAL A 206 -25.95 36.50 3.85
N MET A 207 -26.29 37.59 4.54
CA MET A 207 -27.12 38.72 4.07
C MET A 207 -27.01 39.86 5.09
N ILE A 208 -26.19 40.87 4.77
CA ILE A 208 -26.15 42.25 5.30
C ILE A 208 -26.73 43.13 4.14
N PRO A 209 -27.33 44.36 4.25
CA PRO A 209 -27.54 45.31 5.39
C PRO A 209 -28.96 45.96 5.53
N GLY A 210 -29.22 46.54 6.71
CA GLY A 210 -29.73 47.91 6.92
C GLY A 210 -31.24 48.25 6.87
N ARG A 211 -31.80 48.79 7.98
CA ARG A 211 -32.37 50.16 8.10
C ARG A 211 -33.06 50.41 9.45
N ASN A 212 -32.87 51.65 9.90
CA ASN A 212 -33.48 52.37 11.03
C ASN A 212 -34.96 52.04 11.33
N VAL A 213 -35.31 51.91 12.61
CA VAL A 213 -36.14 52.88 13.38
C VAL A 213 -35.70 52.83 14.84
#